data_AF-A0AAE4UC10-F1
#
_entry.id   AF-A0AAE4UC10-F1
#
_cell.length_a   1.000
_cell.length_b   1.000
_cell.length_c   1.000
_cell.angle_alpha   90.00
_cell.angle_beta   90.00
_cell.angle_gamma   90.00
#
_symmetry.space_group_name_H-M   'P 1'
#
loop_
_entity.id
_entity.type
_entity.pdbx_description
1 polymer ?
#
loop_
_entity_poly.entity_id
_entity_poly.type
_entity_poly.pdbx_seq_one_letter_code
_entity_poly.pdbx_strand_id
1 'polypeptide(L)'
;MPGSELGEVVERIWDQLPGPRVRIDITDKESIDSALDRAGAELLDSGRQRDDARDRAQSPGPDHRGHHGGTAHGGTDHGGTDRGAMDHSGHHGMDHGAIEHGDMDHHNMDHDAMEHGAMEHGDMDHSAMDHSGHHGMDHGGMEMAPAGIALAEGGEDRDGLEMDVLHLRLGPVLPHWPAGLVLRCSLQGDVLAEAEAWIVDNDHESGYKAPPEHTELVAAARQCDHVVDLLELSGWWRASVIARRARDLLLGDSDVDRARELLDGLHKMLGKSRLLRWSLRDLAPLTAESLDRHELPAALAGDTYDRLLTRVGQARTLLREPLSSSLFELDSTKISDALPAVVRGLDVATARLVVASLGIDTARANESIPHG
;
A
#
# COMPACT_ATOMS: atom_id res chain seq x y z
N MET A 1 -12.09 -15.48 15.89
CA MET A 1 -10.88 -14.77 16.34
C MET A 1 -9.81 -14.99 15.30
N PRO A 2 -8.94 -14.01 15.03
CA PRO A 2 -7.81 -14.20 14.11
C PRO A 2 -6.89 -15.31 14.62
N GLY A 3 -6.15 -15.95 13.71
CA GLY A 3 -5.06 -16.84 14.08
C GLY A 3 -3.90 -16.05 14.70
N SER A 4 -2.83 -16.76 15.07
CA SER A 4 -1.72 -16.16 15.82
C SER A 4 -0.98 -15.10 15.02
N GLU A 5 -0.73 -15.33 13.74
CA GLU A 5 0.07 -14.41 12.92
C GLU A 5 -0.71 -13.11 12.68
N LEU A 6 -2.00 -13.18 12.32
CA LEU A 6 -2.82 -11.98 12.18
C LEU A 6 -3.03 -11.29 13.53
N GLY A 7 -3.17 -12.04 14.62
CA GLY A 7 -3.27 -11.51 15.98
C GLY A 7 -2.08 -10.62 16.34
N GLU A 8 -0.84 -11.09 16.11
CA GLU A 8 0.37 -10.30 16.36
C GLU A 8 0.45 -9.01 15.52
N VAL A 9 -0.03 -9.07 14.27
CA VAL A 9 -0.10 -7.88 13.41
C VAL A 9 -1.11 -6.87 13.94
N VAL A 10 -2.30 -7.33 14.36
CA VAL A 10 -3.34 -6.47 14.92
C VAL A 10 -2.87 -5.81 16.23
N GLU A 11 -2.23 -6.55 17.14
CA GLU A 11 -1.67 -5.96 18.37
C GLU A 11 -0.62 -4.90 18.05
N ARG A 12 0.28 -5.17 17.10
CA ARG A 12 1.30 -4.20 16.70
C ARG A 12 0.72 -2.93 16.10
N ILE A 13 -0.31 -3.04 15.26
CA ILE A 13 -1.02 -1.88 14.70
C ILE A 13 -1.72 -1.11 15.83
N TRP A 14 -2.38 -1.82 16.74
CA TRP A 14 -3.06 -1.23 17.89
C TRP A 14 -2.08 -0.43 18.77
N ASP A 15 -0.90 -0.97 19.07
CA ASP A 15 0.13 -0.31 19.86
C ASP A 15 0.64 0.99 19.21
N GLN A 16 0.71 1.03 17.88
CA GLN A 16 1.16 2.19 17.11
C GLN A 16 0.06 3.24 16.89
N LEU A 17 -1.21 2.86 17.01
CA LEU A 17 -2.34 3.74 16.72
C LEU A 17 -2.44 4.86 17.79
N PRO A 18 -2.42 6.15 17.41
CA PRO A 18 -2.61 7.22 18.37
C PRO A 18 -4.06 7.25 18.89
N GLY A 19 -4.26 7.85 20.06
CA GLY A 19 -5.60 8.11 20.60
C GLY A 19 -6.24 9.37 19.98
N PRO A 20 -7.57 9.54 20.08
CA PRO A 20 -8.52 8.64 20.72
C PRO A 20 -8.74 7.37 19.91
N ARG A 21 -8.84 6.22 20.59
CA ARG A 21 -8.94 4.91 19.95
C ARG A 21 -9.79 3.95 20.78
N VAL A 22 -10.48 3.05 20.09
CA VAL A 22 -11.26 1.97 20.68
C VAL A 22 -11.08 0.73 19.81
N ARG A 23 -10.92 -0.43 20.45
CA ARG A 23 -10.95 -1.73 19.79
C ARG A 23 -12.21 -2.46 20.21
N ILE A 24 -12.96 -2.94 19.23
CA ILE A 24 -14.12 -3.81 19.43
C ILE A 24 -13.87 -5.11 18.67
N ASP A 25 -14.27 -6.23 19.29
CA ASP A 25 -14.29 -7.52 18.63
C ASP A 25 -15.75 -7.87 18.29
N ILE A 26 -15.98 -8.21 17.03
CA ILE A 26 -17.30 -8.62 16.51
C ILE A 26 -17.18 -10.08 16.09
N THR A 27 -17.97 -10.95 16.71
CA THR A 27 -17.93 -12.40 16.48
C THR A 27 -19.16 -12.93 15.75
N ASP A 28 -20.21 -12.13 15.66
CA ASP A 28 -21.51 -12.46 15.10
C ASP A 28 -22.12 -11.22 14.43
N LYS A 29 -22.97 -11.44 13.43
CA LYS A 29 -23.53 -10.35 12.62
C LYS A 29 -24.54 -9.52 13.41
N GLU A 30 -25.25 -10.16 14.33
CA GLU A 30 -26.32 -9.59 15.14
C GLU A 30 -25.79 -8.56 16.14
N SER A 31 -24.53 -8.68 16.58
CA SER A 31 -23.92 -7.74 17.51
C SER A 31 -23.34 -6.48 16.87
N ILE A 32 -23.24 -6.39 15.53
CA ILE A 32 -22.58 -5.30 14.80
C ILE A 32 -23.08 -3.92 15.27
N ASP A 33 -24.38 -3.66 15.21
CA ASP A 33 -24.94 -2.34 15.55
C ASP A 33 -24.62 -1.96 17.00
N SER A 34 -24.86 -2.88 17.93
CA SER A 34 -24.58 -2.65 19.36
C SER A 34 -23.09 -2.46 19.67
N ALA A 35 -22.20 -3.12 18.91
CA ALA A 35 -20.76 -2.99 19.05
C ALA A 35 -20.28 -1.64 18.52
N LEU A 36 -20.82 -1.18 17.39
CA LEU A 36 -20.52 0.13 16.81
C LEU A 36 -21.03 1.27 17.70
N ASP A 37 -22.24 1.16 18.24
CA ASP A 37 -22.79 2.15 19.18
C ASP A 37 -21.92 2.28 20.44
N ARG A 38 -21.49 1.13 21.01
CA ARG A 38 -20.52 1.13 22.12
C ARG A 38 -19.20 1.78 21.73
N ALA A 39 -18.63 1.42 20.58
CA ALA A 39 -17.37 2.00 20.13
C ALA A 39 -17.47 3.52 19.99
N GLY A 40 -18.58 4.02 19.46
CA GLY A 40 -18.86 5.45 19.38
C GLY A 40 -18.92 6.12 20.76
N ALA A 41 -19.63 5.52 21.71
CA ALA A 41 -19.68 6.03 23.09
C ALA A 41 -18.31 6.05 23.76
N GLU A 42 -17.51 5.00 23.57
CA GLU A 42 -16.17 4.87 24.16
C GLU A 42 -15.14 5.83 23.54
N LEU A 43 -15.27 6.14 22.25
CA LEU A 43 -14.44 7.14 21.57
C LEU A 43 -14.70 8.55 22.09
N LEU A 44 -15.95 8.83 22.50
CA LEU A 44 -16.35 10.13 23.06
C LEU A 44 -16.03 10.28 24.56
N ASP A 45 -15.72 9.18 25.26
CA ASP A 45 -15.36 9.20 26.68
C ASP A 45 -13.94 9.76 26.91
N SER A 46 -13.87 11.07 27.12
CA SER A 46 -12.60 11.77 27.40
C SER A 46 -11.89 11.32 28.68
N GLY A 47 -12.58 10.69 29.64
CA GLY A 47 -11.95 10.10 30.81
C GLY A 47 -11.13 8.89 30.40
N ARG A 48 -11.80 7.92 29.77
CA ARG A 48 -11.17 6.70 29.24
C ARG A 48 -10.03 6.99 28.27
N GLN A 49 -10.20 7.95 27.35
CA GLN A 49 -9.14 8.29 26.39
C GLN A 49 -7.91 8.90 27.07
N ARG A 50 -8.08 9.62 28.19
CA ARG A 50 -6.95 10.13 28.99
C ARG A 50 -6.26 9.03 29.77
N ASP A 51 -7.01 8.05 30.28
CA ASP A 51 -6.45 6.90 30.99
C ASP A 51 -5.65 6.00 30.02
N ASP A 52 -6.19 5.66 28.84
CA ASP A 52 -5.43 4.93 27.79
C ASP A 52 -4.14 5.67 27.41
N ALA A 53 -4.19 6.99 27.24
CA ALA A 53 -3.00 7.78 26.91
C ALA A 53 -1.95 7.80 28.04
N ARG A 54 -2.35 7.64 29.31
CA ARG A 54 -1.43 7.56 30.46
C ARG A 54 -0.82 6.17 30.61
N ASP A 55 -1.62 5.13 30.41
CA ASP A 55 -1.21 3.74 30.58
C ASP A 55 -0.37 3.23 29.40
N ARG A 56 -0.46 3.89 28.25
CA ARG A 56 0.42 3.61 27.12
C ARG A 56 1.86 3.87 27.52
N ALA A 57 2.70 2.85 27.38
CA ALA A 57 4.14 3.04 27.46
C ALA A 57 4.52 4.13 26.45
N GLN A 58 4.99 5.29 26.95
CA GLN A 58 5.69 6.23 26.08
C GLN A 58 6.83 5.43 25.45
N SER A 59 6.90 5.41 24.12
CA SER A 59 7.97 4.72 23.39
C SER A 59 9.29 4.95 24.11
N PRO A 60 10.14 3.92 24.30
CA PRO A 60 11.41 4.12 24.97
C PRO A 60 12.13 5.27 24.27
N GLY A 61 12.30 6.37 24.99
CA GLY A 61 13.18 7.45 24.55
C GLY A 61 14.55 6.85 24.26
N PRO A 62 15.36 7.45 23.37
CA PRO A 62 16.66 6.90 23.02
C PRO A 62 17.42 6.58 24.31
N ASP A 63 17.81 5.31 24.45
CA ASP A 63 18.57 4.78 25.57
C ASP A 63 19.82 5.65 25.78
N HIS A 64 19.76 6.61 26.71
CA HIS A 64 20.94 7.21 27.30
C HIS A 64 21.56 6.20 28.27
N ARG A 65 21.97 5.04 27.76
CA ARG A 65 22.99 4.20 28.40
C ARG A 65 24.37 4.75 28.06
N GLY A 66 24.57 6.03 28.37
CA GLY A 66 25.86 6.68 28.41
C GLY A 66 26.40 6.61 29.83
N HIS A 67 27.36 5.73 30.04
CA HIS A 67 28.10 5.54 31.28
C HIS A 67 28.85 6.83 31.64
N HIS A 68 28.26 7.72 32.44
CA HIS A 68 28.98 8.88 32.96
C HIS A 68 29.80 8.48 34.19
N GLY A 69 31.03 8.05 33.92
CA GLY A 69 32.12 8.05 34.89
C GLY A 69 32.31 9.45 35.43
N GLY A 70 32.24 9.58 36.75
CA GLY A 70 32.49 10.82 37.45
C GLY A 70 33.91 11.31 37.19
N THR A 71 34.03 12.53 36.68
CA THR A 71 35.21 13.37 36.88
C THR A 71 34.74 14.79 37.18
N ALA A 72 35.00 15.18 38.42
CA ALA A 72 34.72 16.50 38.95
C ALA A 72 35.71 17.51 38.39
N HIS A 73 35.18 18.54 37.74
CA HIS A 73 35.83 19.84 37.58
C HIS A 73 34.72 20.85 37.87
N GLY A 74 34.74 21.56 39.00
CA GLY A 74 35.75 22.55 39.35
C GLY A 74 35.02 23.88 39.35
N GLY A 75 34.41 24.21 40.49
CA GLY A 75 33.52 25.35 40.64
C GLY A 75 34.20 26.66 40.33
N THR A 76 33.51 27.52 39.58
CA THR A 76 33.75 28.96 39.64
C THR A 76 32.40 29.64 39.83
N ASP A 77 32.23 30.12 41.05
CA ASP A 77 31.10 30.85 41.58
C ASP A 77 31.13 32.29 41.04
N HIS A 78 30.04 32.71 40.39
CA HIS A 78 29.76 34.13 40.19
C HIS A 78 28.26 34.38 40.41
N GLY A 79 27.92 34.63 41.68
CA GLY A 79 27.42 35.93 42.11
C GLY A 79 26.09 36.38 41.48
N GLY A 80 25.01 36.17 42.22
CA GLY A 80 23.68 36.60 41.84
C GLY A 80 23.46 38.11 41.76
N THR A 81 22.51 38.48 40.92
CA THR A 81 21.68 39.67 41.09
C THR A 81 20.23 39.28 40.95
N ASP A 82 19.46 39.72 41.93
CA ASP A 82 18.07 39.43 42.21
C ASP A 82 17.14 40.41 41.45
N ARG A 83 15.96 39.89 41.05
CA ARG A 83 14.67 40.56 40.74
C ARG A 83 14.49 41.40 39.47
N GLY A 84 13.39 41.08 38.78
CA GLY A 84 12.64 42.02 37.96
C GLY A 84 11.55 41.35 37.13
N ALA A 85 10.35 41.19 37.71
CA ALA A 85 9.15 40.83 36.98
C ALA A 85 8.83 41.87 35.89
N MET A 86 8.53 41.42 34.67
CA MET A 86 7.84 42.23 33.64
C MET A 86 6.81 41.35 32.92
N ASP A 87 5.55 41.61 33.28
CA ASP A 87 4.33 41.33 32.53
C ASP A 87 4.33 42.11 31.22
N HIS A 88 3.98 41.44 30.11
CA HIS A 88 3.41 42.10 28.94
C HIS A 88 2.29 41.25 28.35
N SER A 89 1.13 41.38 28.99
CA SER A 89 -0.18 41.31 28.41
C SER A 89 -0.38 42.35 27.29
N GLY A 90 -0.93 41.88 26.16
CA GLY A 90 -1.68 42.69 25.20
C GLY A 90 -0.98 42.99 23.88
N HIS A 91 -1.37 42.29 22.81
CA HIS A 91 -1.71 42.93 21.55
C HIS A 91 -2.83 42.16 20.84
N HIS A 92 -3.75 42.96 20.30
CA HIS A 92 -5.09 42.60 19.86
C HIS A 92 -5.14 41.93 18.48
N GLY A 93 -6.11 41.03 18.36
CA GLY A 93 -6.98 40.74 17.22
C GLY A 93 -6.64 41.32 15.84
N MET A 94 -6.46 40.41 14.89
CA MET A 94 -6.98 40.58 13.53
C MET A 94 -7.64 39.28 13.07
N ASP A 95 -8.94 39.40 12.84
CA ASP A 95 -9.82 38.48 12.12
C ASP A 95 -9.54 38.62 10.62
N HIS A 96 -9.38 37.49 9.92
CA HIS A 96 -9.40 37.45 8.46
C HIS A 96 -10.21 36.24 7.99
N GLY A 97 -11.51 36.48 7.86
CA GLY A 97 -12.40 35.65 7.07
C GLY A 97 -12.07 35.67 5.57
N ALA A 98 -12.43 34.56 4.93
CA ALA A 98 -12.77 34.35 3.52
C ALA A 98 -12.11 35.28 2.47
N ILE A 99 -11.12 34.72 1.76
CA ILE A 99 -10.80 35.16 0.39
C ILE A 99 -11.10 34.00 -0.55
N GLU A 100 -12.14 34.20 -1.36
CA GLU A 100 -12.50 33.37 -2.50
C GLU A 100 -11.42 33.54 -3.60
N HIS A 101 -10.84 32.43 -4.06
CA HIS A 101 -10.01 32.42 -5.27
C HIS A 101 -10.91 32.17 -6.50
N GLY A 102 -11.32 33.26 -7.14
CA GLY A 102 -11.87 33.24 -8.49
C GLY A 102 -10.77 33.14 -9.56
N ASP A 103 -11.06 32.34 -10.58
CA ASP A 103 -10.55 32.32 -11.96
C ASP A 103 -9.29 33.13 -12.30
N MET A 104 -8.25 32.42 -12.74
CA MET A 104 -7.26 32.96 -13.67
C MET A 104 -7.02 31.96 -14.80
N ASP A 105 -7.61 32.27 -15.96
CA ASP A 105 -7.29 31.69 -17.27
C ASP A 105 -5.83 31.98 -17.64
N HIS A 106 -5.07 30.92 -17.94
CA HIS A 106 -3.79 31.04 -18.66
C HIS A 106 -3.98 30.67 -20.13
N HIS A 107 -4.28 31.67 -20.95
CA HIS A 107 -4.15 31.58 -22.40
C HIS A 107 -2.79 32.13 -22.85
N ASN A 108 -2.15 31.37 -23.73
CA ASN A 108 -1.10 31.74 -24.69
C ASN A 108 -0.01 32.73 -24.23
N MET A 109 1.17 32.20 -23.93
CA MET A 109 2.42 32.89 -24.28
C MET A 109 3.12 32.10 -25.39
N ASP A 110 3.01 32.64 -26.61
CA ASP A 110 3.88 32.34 -27.74
C ASP A 110 5.31 32.76 -27.37
N HIS A 111 6.26 31.85 -27.54
CA HIS A 111 7.69 32.16 -27.54
C HIS A 111 8.23 31.99 -28.95
N ASP A 112 7.97 32.99 -29.79
CA ASP A 112 8.68 33.17 -31.05
C ASP A 112 10.09 33.72 -30.80
N ALA A 113 11.06 33.04 -31.41
CA ALA A 113 12.36 33.52 -31.84
C ALA A 113 13.31 34.17 -30.80
N MET A 114 14.21 33.35 -30.27
CA MET A 114 15.59 33.78 -30.04
C MET A 114 16.56 32.81 -30.72
N GLU A 115 17.01 33.20 -31.91
CA GLU A 115 18.22 32.67 -32.54
C GLU A 115 19.43 33.14 -31.72
N HIS A 116 20.23 32.19 -31.20
CA HIS A 116 21.60 32.45 -30.84
C HIS A 116 22.51 31.59 -31.72
N GLY A 117 23.27 32.30 -32.55
CA GLY A 117 24.17 31.75 -33.55
C GLY A 117 25.33 30.95 -32.98
N ALA A 118 25.89 30.16 -33.89
CA ALA A 118 27.03 29.27 -33.74
C ALA A 118 28.17 29.85 -32.87
N MET A 119 28.56 29.08 -31.85
CA MET A 119 29.92 29.10 -31.32
C MET A 119 30.57 27.76 -31.68
N GLU A 120 31.45 27.81 -32.68
CA GLU A 120 32.40 26.74 -32.97
C GLU A 120 33.42 26.67 -31.81
N HIS A 121 33.43 25.55 -31.09
CA HIS A 121 34.56 25.20 -30.23
C HIS A 121 35.48 24.26 -31.01
N GLY A 122 36.62 24.82 -31.44
CA GLY A 122 37.71 24.08 -32.06
C GLY A 122 38.37 23.10 -31.08
N ASP A 123 38.94 22.06 -31.68
CA ASP A 123 39.79 21.01 -31.09
C ASP A 123 40.59 21.44 -29.86
N MET A 124 40.40 20.72 -28.75
CA MET A 124 41.42 20.57 -27.72
C MET A 124 41.85 19.10 -27.70
N ASP A 125 43.01 18.86 -28.32
CA ASP A 125 43.79 17.64 -28.23
C ASP A 125 44.30 17.44 -26.79
N HIS A 126 43.91 16.35 -26.14
CA HIS A 126 44.37 15.94 -24.81
C HIS A 126 45.43 14.82 -24.88
N SER A 127 46.30 14.86 -25.87
CA SER A 127 47.46 13.96 -25.94
C SER A 127 48.62 14.50 -25.10
N ALA A 128 48.74 13.97 -23.87
CA ALA A 128 49.92 13.92 -22.99
C ALA A 128 49.72 14.55 -21.60
N MET A 129 49.07 13.80 -20.71
CA MET A 129 49.37 13.86 -19.28
C MET A 129 49.74 12.44 -18.80
N ASP A 130 51.04 12.22 -18.73
CA ASP A 130 51.68 11.09 -18.06
C ASP A 130 51.43 11.21 -16.54
N HIS A 131 50.68 10.26 -15.99
CA HIS A 131 50.57 10.04 -14.54
C HIS A 131 51.23 8.72 -14.16
N SER A 132 52.53 8.62 -14.38
CA SER A 132 53.37 7.62 -13.75
C SER A 132 53.83 8.10 -12.36
N GLY A 133 53.27 7.48 -11.31
CA GLY A 133 53.92 7.44 -10.01
C GLY A 133 53.04 7.83 -8.83
N HIS A 134 52.23 6.90 -8.33
CA HIS A 134 52.02 6.79 -6.89
C HIS A 134 52.11 5.32 -6.46
N HIS A 135 53.13 5.08 -5.64
CA HIS A 135 53.44 3.84 -4.96
C HIS A 135 52.28 3.41 -4.06
N GLY A 136 52.11 2.10 -3.95
CA GLY A 136 51.04 1.44 -3.21
C GLY A 136 50.90 1.91 -1.77
N MET A 137 49.65 2.17 -1.40
CA MET A 137 49.17 2.02 -0.04
C MET A 137 48.19 0.85 -0.02
N ASP A 138 48.65 -0.22 0.61
CA ASP A 138 47.87 -1.37 1.04
C ASP A 138 46.84 -0.87 2.08
N HIS A 139 45.59 -0.71 1.67
CA HIS A 139 44.49 -0.46 2.58
C HIS A 139 43.90 -1.80 2.98
N GLY A 140 44.44 -2.35 4.07
CA GLY A 140 43.80 -3.42 4.82
C GLY A 140 42.35 -3.06 5.14
N GLY A 141 41.47 -4.06 5.05
CA GLY A 141 40.03 -3.95 5.22
C GLY A 141 39.65 -3.12 6.45
N MET A 142 39.27 -1.88 6.21
CA MET A 142 38.53 -1.09 7.17
C MET A 142 37.05 -1.40 6.89
N GLU A 143 36.41 -2.05 7.85
CA GLU A 143 34.98 -2.23 7.90
C GLU A 143 34.36 -0.83 8.05
N MET A 144 33.97 -0.24 6.91
CA MET A 144 33.42 1.11 6.84
C MET A 144 31.94 1.06 7.26
N ALA A 145 31.67 0.83 8.54
CA ALA A 145 30.34 1.02 9.12
C ALA A 145 30.33 2.35 9.90
N PRO A 146 29.86 3.47 9.31
CA PRO A 146 29.69 4.70 10.06
C PRO A 146 28.72 4.45 11.21
N ALA A 147 29.18 4.72 12.45
CA ALA A 147 28.41 4.52 13.69
C ALA A 147 28.05 3.07 14.08
N GLY A 148 28.71 2.04 13.51
CA GLY A 148 28.51 0.64 13.93
C GLY A 148 27.16 0.03 13.53
N ILE A 149 26.46 0.68 12.60
CA ILE A 149 25.28 0.14 11.94
C ILE A 149 25.79 -0.60 10.70
N ALA A 150 25.52 -1.89 10.60
CA ALA A 150 25.88 -2.67 9.42
C ALA A 150 25.26 -2.01 8.17
N LEU A 151 26.09 -1.77 7.16
CA LEU A 151 25.61 -1.36 5.85
C LEU A 151 24.78 -2.52 5.26
N ALA A 152 23.80 -2.19 4.42
CA ALA A 152 23.01 -3.20 3.73
C ALA A 152 23.95 -4.10 2.90
N GLU A 153 23.78 -5.41 2.98
CA GLU A 153 24.55 -6.35 2.14
C GLU A 153 24.15 -6.17 0.67
N GLY A 154 25.12 -6.00 -0.21
CA GLY A 154 24.90 -5.86 -1.65
C GLY A 154 24.52 -7.18 -2.30
N GLY A 155 23.60 -7.14 -3.26
CA GLY A 155 23.36 -8.25 -4.19
C GLY A 155 24.18 -8.10 -5.48
N GLU A 156 24.54 -9.20 -6.13
CA GLU A 156 25.18 -9.16 -7.46
C GLU A 156 24.20 -8.60 -8.52
N ASP A 157 24.57 -7.50 -9.19
CA ASP A 157 23.77 -6.85 -10.25
C ASP A 157 24.34 -7.06 -11.68
N ARG A 158 23.48 -6.84 -12.68
CA ARG A 158 23.68 -6.96 -14.14
C ARG A 158 24.80 -6.10 -14.72
N ASP A 159 25.19 -5.01 -14.08
CA ASP A 159 26.23 -4.08 -14.55
C ASP A 159 27.53 -4.13 -13.73
N GLY A 160 27.58 -4.96 -12.68
CA GLY A 160 28.74 -5.15 -11.82
C GLY A 160 28.91 -4.12 -10.70
N LEU A 161 27.89 -3.30 -10.39
CA LEU A 161 27.87 -2.43 -9.22
C LEU A 161 27.03 -3.04 -8.08
N GLU A 162 27.59 -3.14 -6.87
CA GLU A 162 26.84 -3.59 -5.69
C GLU A 162 25.76 -2.54 -5.33
N MET A 163 24.48 -2.94 -5.39
CA MET A 163 23.35 -2.12 -4.96
C MET A 163 22.86 -2.52 -3.57
N ASP A 164 22.48 -1.53 -2.77
CA ASP A 164 21.85 -1.74 -1.46
C ASP A 164 20.60 -2.61 -1.60
N VAL A 165 20.53 -3.69 -0.82
CA VAL A 165 19.35 -4.55 -0.73
C VAL A 165 18.43 -4.06 0.38
N LEU A 166 17.18 -3.76 0.04
CA LEU A 166 16.14 -3.39 1.01
C LEU A 166 15.12 -4.52 1.14
N HIS A 167 14.94 -5.04 2.35
CA HIS A 167 13.86 -6.00 2.63
C HIS A 167 12.57 -5.27 3.00
N LEU A 168 11.49 -5.54 2.27
CA LEU A 168 10.15 -5.04 2.53
C LEU A 168 9.17 -6.17 2.79
N ARG A 169 8.14 -5.88 3.59
CA ARG A 169 6.98 -6.74 3.78
C ARG A 169 5.72 -5.92 3.49
N LEU A 170 4.97 -6.32 2.47
CA LEU A 170 3.68 -5.72 2.12
C LEU A 170 2.55 -6.60 2.66
N GLY A 171 1.51 -5.97 3.21
CA GLY A 171 0.42 -6.68 3.91
C GLY A 171 0.81 -7.16 5.32
N PRO A 172 -0.07 -7.89 6.02
CA PRO A 172 -1.38 -8.38 5.57
C PRO A 172 -2.51 -7.35 5.66
N VAL A 173 -2.25 -6.21 6.30
CA VAL A 173 -3.23 -5.12 6.49
C VAL A 173 -2.69 -3.87 5.80
N LEU A 174 -2.89 -3.78 4.49
CA LEU A 174 -2.48 -2.65 3.67
C LEU A 174 -3.69 -2.12 2.88
N PRO A 175 -3.88 -0.80 2.71
CA PRO A 175 -4.97 -0.26 1.90
C PRO A 175 -4.90 -0.75 0.44
N HIS A 176 -6.06 -1.13 -0.10
CA HIS A 176 -6.22 -1.67 -1.46
C HIS A 176 -5.33 -2.87 -1.74
N TRP A 177 -5.21 -3.74 -0.73
CA TRP A 177 -4.44 -4.97 -0.77
C TRP A 177 -5.32 -6.13 -0.30
N PRO A 178 -5.19 -7.33 -0.87
CA PRO A 178 -5.92 -8.50 -0.40
C PRO A 178 -5.65 -8.74 1.08
N ALA A 179 -6.70 -8.67 1.91
CA ALA A 179 -6.56 -8.83 3.36
C ALA A 179 -5.89 -10.17 3.69
N GLY A 180 -4.93 -10.22 4.61
CA GLY A 180 -4.27 -11.48 4.97
C GLY A 180 -3.18 -11.94 4.00
N LEU A 181 -3.07 -11.40 2.79
CA LEU A 181 -1.95 -11.70 1.90
C LEU A 181 -0.69 -10.99 2.38
N VAL A 182 0.43 -11.69 2.49
CA VAL A 182 1.75 -11.10 2.71
C VAL A 182 2.60 -11.30 1.48
N LEU A 183 3.29 -10.23 1.05
CA LEU A 183 4.36 -10.30 0.07
C LEU A 183 5.64 -9.79 0.74
N ARG A 184 6.56 -10.71 1.02
CA ARG A 184 7.92 -10.39 1.48
C ARG A 184 8.81 -10.27 0.26
N CYS A 185 9.57 -9.21 0.14
CA CYS A 185 10.42 -8.98 -1.01
C CYS A 185 11.77 -8.36 -0.63
N SER A 186 12.74 -8.57 -1.52
CA SER A 186 13.99 -7.82 -1.57
C SER A 186 13.96 -6.87 -2.75
N LEU A 187 14.36 -5.63 -2.51
CA LEU A 187 14.51 -4.63 -3.54
C LEU A 187 15.99 -4.38 -3.78
N GLN A 188 16.35 -4.23 -5.04
CA GLN A 188 17.61 -3.70 -5.48
C GLN A 188 17.29 -2.38 -6.19
N GLY A 189 17.54 -1.26 -5.51
CA GLY A 189 17.04 0.05 -5.93
C GLY A 189 15.52 0.12 -5.82
N ASP A 190 14.83 0.37 -6.94
CA ASP A 190 13.37 0.39 -7.02
C ASP A 190 12.76 -0.93 -7.50
N VAL A 191 13.57 -1.90 -7.91
CA VAL A 191 13.12 -3.16 -8.53
C VAL A 191 13.04 -4.30 -7.51
N LEU A 192 11.95 -5.06 -7.55
CA LEU A 192 11.78 -6.30 -6.80
C LEU A 192 12.65 -7.42 -7.40
N ALA A 193 13.71 -7.80 -6.68
CA ALA A 193 14.65 -8.84 -7.09
C ALA A 193 14.16 -10.24 -6.69
N GLU A 194 13.69 -10.38 -5.45
CA GLU A 194 13.10 -11.61 -4.91
C GLU A 194 11.78 -11.32 -4.21
N ALA A 195 10.92 -12.33 -4.20
CA ALA A 195 9.61 -12.24 -3.58
C ALA A 195 9.17 -13.61 -3.05
N GLU A 196 8.50 -13.60 -1.90
CA GLU A 196 7.82 -14.73 -1.27
C GLU A 196 6.41 -14.26 -0.91
N ALA A 197 5.39 -15.07 -1.17
CA ALA A 197 4.00 -14.72 -0.88
C ALA A 197 3.28 -15.84 -0.13
N TRP A 198 2.48 -15.47 0.86
CA TRP A 198 1.63 -16.41 1.59
C TRP A 198 0.38 -15.73 2.13
N ILE A 199 -0.65 -16.52 2.42
CA ILE A 199 -1.84 -16.06 3.13
C ILE A 199 -1.63 -16.35 4.62
N VAL A 200 -1.77 -15.32 5.43
CA VAL A 200 -1.65 -15.38 6.89
C VAL A 200 -2.71 -16.31 7.46
N ASP A 201 -2.29 -17.17 8.39
CA ASP A 201 -3.17 -18.13 9.07
C ASP A 201 -3.99 -19.00 8.09
N ASN A 202 -3.44 -19.35 6.91
CA ASN A 202 -4.15 -20.09 5.86
C ASN A 202 -4.76 -21.42 6.33
N ASP A 203 -4.08 -22.12 7.24
CA ASP A 203 -4.52 -23.40 7.80
C ASP A 203 -5.38 -23.23 9.09
N HIS A 204 -5.63 -21.98 9.50
CA HIS A 204 -6.43 -21.71 10.69
C HIS A 204 -7.92 -21.80 10.35
N GLU A 205 -8.57 -22.85 10.87
CA GLU A 205 -10.03 -22.93 10.89
C GLU A 205 -10.58 -21.78 11.74
N SER A 206 -10.93 -20.68 11.09
CA SER A 206 -11.74 -19.66 11.71
C SER A 206 -13.08 -20.31 12.06
N GLY A 207 -13.40 -20.39 13.36
CA GLY A 207 -14.72 -20.86 13.81
C GLY A 207 -15.90 -20.08 13.19
N TYR A 208 -15.63 -18.98 12.51
CA TYR A 208 -16.55 -18.32 11.60
C TYR A 208 -16.64 -19.11 10.28
N LYS A 209 -17.63 -20.01 10.21
CA LYS A 209 -18.10 -20.52 8.94
C LYS A 209 -18.86 -19.39 8.26
N ALA A 210 -18.30 -18.85 7.18
CA ALA A 210 -19.04 -17.93 6.34
C ALA A 210 -20.40 -18.59 6.01
N PRO A 211 -21.53 -17.87 6.16
CA PRO A 211 -22.82 -18.40 5.73
C PRO A 211 -22.69 -18.90 4.29
N PRO A 212 -23.37 -20.00 3.90
CA PRO A 212 -23.38 -20.50 2.52
C PRO A 212 -24.15 -19.57 1.56
N GLU A 213 -24.11 -18.26 1.81
CA GLU A 213 -24.80 -17.23 1.06
C GLU A 213 -23.94 -16.81 -0.13
N HIS A 214 -23.75 -17.77 -1.04
CA HIS A 214 -23.27 -17.55 -2.39
C HIS A 214 -24.40 -17.00 -3.27
N THR A 215 -25.05 -15.92 -2.84
CA THR A 215 -25.89 -15.16 -3.77
C THR A 215 -24.97 -14.51 -4.79
N GLU A 216 -25.35 -14.55 -6.05
CA GLU A 216 -24.57 -13.98 -7.14
C GLU A 216 -24.38 -12.47 -6.99
N LEU A 217 -25.26 -11.83 -6.22
CA LEU A 217 -25.16 -10.43 -5.81
C LEU A 217 -23.92 -10.19 -4.93
N VAL A 218 -23.64 -11.06 -3.95
CA VAL A 218 -22.44 -10.97 -3.11
C VAL A 218 -21.18 -11.23 -3.93
N ALA A 219 -21.21 -12.21 -4.83
CA ALA A 219 -20.08 -12.46 -5.73
C ALA A 219 -19.81 -11.27 -6.67
N ALA A 220 -20.86 -10.65 -7.22
CA ALA A 220 -20.76 -9.45 -8.04
C ALA A 220 -20.27 -8.24 -7.22
N ALA A 221 -20.70 -8.11 -5.98
CA ALA A 221 -20.22 -7.09 -5.05
C ALA A 221 -18.72 -7.26 -4.78
N ARG A 222 -18.22 -8.49 -4.56
CA ARG A 222 -16.79 -8.76 -4.41
C ARG A 222 -15.98 -8.37 -5.65
N GLN A 223 -16.50 -8.63 -6.85
CA GLN A 223 -15.85 -8.14 -8.08
C GLN A 223 -15.78 -6.60 -8.11
N CYS A 224 -16.79 -5.91 -7.59
CA CYS A 224 -16.74 -4.46 -7.44
C CYS A 224 -15.66 -4.01 -6.45
N ASP A 225 -15.44 -4.72 -5.33
CA ASP A 225 -14.35 -4.41 -4.39
C ASP A 225 -12.97 -4.50 -5.06
N HIS A 226 -12.69 -5.58 -5.81
CA HIS A 226 -11.43 -5.69 -6.56
C HIS A 226 -11.25 -4.60 -7.61
N VAL A 227 -12.34 -4.20 -8.27
CA VAL A 227 -12.33 -3.07 -9.23
C VAL A 227 -12.04 -1.76 -8.51
N VAL A 228 -12.61 -1.54 -7.31
CA VAL A 228 -12.33 -0.37 -6.48
C VAL A 228 -10.86 -0.32 -6.12
N ASP A 229 -10.27 -1.40 -5.63
CA ASP A 229 -8.86 -1.43 -5.20
C ASP A 229 -7.91 -1.00 -6.31
N LEU A 230 -8.08 -1.56 -7.52
CA LEU A 230 -7.24 -1.19 -8.66
C LEU A 230 -7.49 0.26 -9.13
N LEU A 231 -8.74 0.73 -9.12
CA LEU A 231 -9.07 2.10 -9.53
C LEU A 231 -8.56 3.14 -8.52
N GLU A 232 -8.56 2.84 -7.23
CA GLU A 232 -7.99 3.71 -6.20
C GLU A 232 -6.47 3.79 -6.32
N LEU A 233 -5.78 2.65 -6.46
CA LEU A 233 -4.33 2.62 -6.64
C LEU A 233 -3.87 3.33 -7.92
N SER A 234 -4.65 3.25 -8.99
CA SER A 234 -4.35 3.93 -10.26
C SER A 234 -4.76 5.42 -10.26
N GLY A 235 -5.37 5.93 -9.18
CA GLY A 235 -5.81 7.32 -9.07
C GLY A 235 -7.12 7.66 -9.79
N TRP A 236 -7.89 6.66 -10.24
CA TRP A 236 -9.16 6.80 -10.97
C TRP A 236 -10.38 6.87 -10.04
N TRP A 237 -10.33 7.77 -9.06
CA TRP A 237 -11.32 7.90 -7.97
C TRP A 237 -12.77 8.07 -8.45
N ARG A 238 -13.01 8.74 -9.59
CA ARG A 238 -14.38 8.91 -10.12
C ARG A 238 -15.01 7.57 -10.50
N ALA A 239 -14.21 6.68 -11.09
CA ALA A 239 -14.66 5.37 -11.50
C ALA A 239 -14.79 4.43 -10.29
N SER A 240 -13.90 4.55 -9.29
CA SER A 240 -14.01 3.78 -8.04
C SER A 240 -15.30 4.10 -7.29
N VAL A 241 -15.75 5.36 -7.25
CA VAL A 241 -17.04 5.74 -6.65
C VAL A 241 -18.23 5.05 -7.34
N ILE A 242 -18.19 4.88 -8.66
CA ILE A 242 -19.25 4.16 -9.40
C ILE A 242 -19.26 2.69 -9.00
N ALA A 243 -18.08 2.05 -8.93
CA ALA A 243 -17.96 0.66 -8.50
C ALA A 243 -18.40 0.45 -7.04
N ARG A 244 -18.02 1.35 -6.10
CA ARG A 244 -18.49 1.32 -4.70
C ARG A 244 -20.01 1.44 -4.61
N ARG A 245 -20.61 2.38 -5.36
CA ARG A 245 -22.08 2.53 -5.38
C ARG A 245 -22.78 1.28 -5.90
N ALA A 246 -22.26 0.66 -6.97
CA ALA A 246 -22.80 -0.59 -7.48
C ALA A 246 -22.71 -1.71 -6.41
N ARG A 247 -21.55 -1.86 -5.76
CA ARG A 247 -21.36 -2.79 -4.64
C ARG A 247 -22.37 -2.59 -3.53
N ASP A 248 -22.54 -1.35 -3.05
CA ASP A 248 -23.41 -1.05 -1.91
C ASP A 248 -24.89 -1.39 -2.22
N LEU A 249 -25.34 -1.12 -3.46
CA LEU A 249 -26.68 -1.51 -3.92
C LEU A 249 -26.87 -3.04 -3.98
N LEU A 250 -25.81 -3.77 -4.34
CA LEU A 250 -25.83 -5.24 -4.41
C LEU A 250 -25.84 -5.88 -3.01
N LEU A 251 -25.05 -5.34 -2.07
CA LEU A 251 -25.00 -5.84 -0.69
C LEU A 251 -26.26 -5.49 0.10
N GLY A 252 -26.89 -4.35 -0.19
CA GLY A 252 -28.16 -3.95 0.44
C GLY A 252 -29.41 -4.60 -0.15
N ASP A 253 -29.26 -5.40 -1.23
CA ASP A 253 -30.35 -5.96 -2.04
C ASP A 253 -31.47 -4.93 -2.36
N SER A 254 -31.06 -3.68 -2.59
CA SER A 254 -31.99 -2.55 -2.64
C SER A 254 -32.42 -2.19 -4.06
N ASP A 255 -31.53 -2.32 -5.04
CA ASP A 255 -31.79 -1.94 -6.44
C ASP A 255 -30.76 -2.59 -7.41
N VAL A 256 -31.00 -3.84 -7.77
CA VAL A 256 -30.11 -4.62 -8.65
C VAL A 256 -30.08 -4.05 -10.08
N ASP A 257 -31.20 -3.52 -10.57
CA ASP A 257 -31.26 -2.93 -11.92
C ASP A 257 -30.41 -1.67 -12.01
N ARG A 258 -30.45 -0.81 -10.99
CA ARG A 258 -29.55 0.34 -10.93
C ARG A 258 -28.08 -0.08 -10.84
N ALA A 259 -27.75 -1.13 -10.09
CA ALA A 259 -26.39 -1.66 -10.05
C ALA A 259 -25.93 -2.13 -11.44
N ARG A 260 -26.79 -2.82 -12.21
CA ARG A 260 -26.50 -3.23 -13.60
C ARG A 260 -26.21 -2.03 -14.50
N GLU A 261 -27.02 -0.98 -14.44
CA GLU A 261 -26.81 0.25 -15.22
C GLU A 261 -25.48 0.92 -14.90
N LEU A 262 -25.12 1.01 -13.60
CA LEU A 262 -23.86 1.58 -13.16
C LEU A 262 -22.67 0.77 -13.69
N LEU A 263 -22.72 -0.56 -13.64
CA LEU A 263 -21.66 -1.43 -14.15
C LEU A 263 -21.54 -1.39 -15.69
N ASP A 264 -22.66 -1.32 -16.41
CA ASP A 264 -22.66 -1.11 -17.87
C ASP A 264 -22.05 0.24 -18.24
N GLY A 265 -22.37 1.30 -17.49
CA GLY A 265 -21.78 2.63 -17.64
C GLY A 265 -20.28 2.63 -17.34
N LEU A 266 -19.87 2.00 -16.24
CA LEU A 266 -18.47 1.86 -15.84
C LEU A 266 -17.67 1.11 -16.90
N HIS A 267 -18.15 -0.04 -17.37
CA HIS A 267 -17.47 -0.82 -18.39
C HIS A 267 -17.23 -0.01 -19.68
N LYS A 268 -18.23 0.75 -20.14
CA LYS A 268 -18.11 1.65 -21.29
C LYS A 268 -17.11 2.79 -21.04
N MET A 269 -17.11 3.35 -19.83
CA MET A 269 -16.20 4.44 -19.45
C MET A 269 -14.75 3.97 -19.45
N LEU A 270 -14.46 2.84 -18.78
CA LEU A 270 -13.12 2.25 -18.73
C LEU A 270 -12.64 1.86 -20.13
N GLY A 271 -13.49 1.18 -20.92
CA GLY A 271 -13.17 0.75 -22.28
C GLY A 271 -12.85 1.88 -23.26
N LYS A 272 -13.36 3.10 -23.02
CA LYS A 272 -13.09 4.29 -23.84
C LYS A 272 -11.91 5.12 -23.33
N SER A 273 -11.38 4.81 -22.14
CA SER A 273 -10.32 5.61 -21.52
C SER A 273 -8.95 5.24 -22.09
N ARG A 274 -8.40 6.11 -22.93
CA ARG A 274 -7.04 5.93 -23.48
C ARG A 274 -5.97 6.09 -22.41
N LEU A 275 -6.14 7.04 -21.50
CA LEU A 275 -5.18 7.30 -20.42
C LEU A 275 -5.10 6.11 -19.48
N LEU A 276 -6.24 5.59 -19.01
CA LEU A 276 -6.25 4.40 -18.15
C LEU A 276 -5.60 3.20 -18.86
N ARG A 277 -5.96 2.99 -20.12
CA ARG A 277 -5.34 1.94 -20.92
C ARG A 277 -3.83 2.11 -20.99
N TRP A 278 -3.34 3.31 -21.28
CA TRP A 278 -1.89 3.56 -21.33
C TRP A 278 -1.20 3.35 -19.99
N SER A 279 -1.84 3.70 -18.87
CA SER A 279 -1.26 3.55 -17.54
C SER A 279 -1.19 2.10 -17.05
N LEU A 280 -2.11 1.23 -17.48
CA LEU A 280 -2.21 -0.15 -16.99
C LEU A 280 -1.79 -1.21 -18.03
N ARG A 281 -1.51 -0.77 -19.27
CA ARG A 281 -1.10 -1.66 -20.35
C ARG A 281 0.30 -2.21 -20.10
N ASP A 282 0.51 -3.46 -20.53
CA ASP A 282 1.78 -4.19 -20.46
C ASP A 282 2.30 -4.37 -19.01
N LEU A 283 1.47 -4.10 -17.99
CA LEU A 283 1.78 -4.38 -16.59
C LEU A 283 1.43 -5.83 -16.24
N ALA A 284 2.47 -6.65 -16.08
CA ALA A 284 2.40 -8.09 -15.83
C ALA A 284 1.43 -8.82 -16.78
N PRO A 285 1.75 -8.89 -18.08
CA PRO A 285 0.95 -9.64 -19.03
C PRO A 285 1.02 -11.15 -18.74
N LEU A 286 -0.14 -11.78 -18.59
CA LEU A 286 -0.26 -13.23 -18.40
C LEU A 286 -0.71 -13.87 -19.72
N THR A 287 0.18 -14.65 -20.32
CA THR A 287 -0.10 -15.45 -21.52
C THR A 287 -0.79 -16.75 -21.15
N ALA A 288 -1.47 -17.39 -22.10
CA ALA A 288 -2.05 -18.72 -21.90
C ALA A 288 -1.01 -19.74 -21.38
N GLU A 289 0.21 -19.70 -21.90
CA GLU A 289 1.30 -20.57 -21.43
C GLU A 289 1.68 -20.28 -19.96
N SER A 290 1.72 -19.02 -19.54
CA SER A 290 2.00 -18.68 -18.14
C SER A 290 0.86 -19.10 -17.21
N LEU A 291 -0.39 -18.94 -17.66
CA LEU A 291 -1.56 -19.35 -16.90
C LEU A 291 -1.58 -20.87 -16.72
N ASP A 292 -1.36 -21.64 -17.79
CA ASP A 292 -1.30 -23.09 -17.74
C ASP A 292 -0.18 -23.59 -16.83
N ARG A 293 1.01 -22.97 -16.91
CA ARG A 293 2.18 -23.31 -16.08
C ARG A 293 1.92 -23.15 -14.58
N HIS A 294 1.13 -22.15 -14.22
CA HIS A 294 0.80 -21.82 -12.83
C HIS A 294 -0.61 -22.29 -12.43
N GLU A 295 -1.28 -23.06 -13.29
CA GLU A 295 -2.66 -23.53 -13.10
C GLU A 295 -3.65 -22.40 -12.75
N LEU A 296 -3.45 -21.23 -13.35
CA LEU A 296 -4.26 -20.04 -13.14
C LEU A 296 -5.44 -19.99 -14.12
N PRO A 297 -6.59 -19.43 -13.70
CA PRO A 297 -7.76 -19.36 -14.57
C PRO A 297 -7.58 -18.41 -15.74
N ALA A 298 -8.17 -18.76 -16.88
CA ALA A 298 -8.14 -17.99 -18.12
C ALA A 298 -8.65 -16.53 -17.97
N ALA A 299 -9.46 -16.25 -16.94
CA ALA A 299 -9.93 -14.90 -16.63
C ALA A 299 -8.80 -13.92 -16.24
N LEU A 300 -7.62 -14.41 -15.88
CA LEU A 300 -6.45 -13.58 -15.57
C LEU A 300 -5.61 -13.22 -16.79
N ALA A 301 -5.97 -13.69 -17.99
CA ALA A 301 -5.23 -13.44 -19.22
C ALA A 301 -5.12 -11.96 -19.57
N GLY A 302 -4.01 -11.61 -20.21
CA GLY A 302 -3.70 -10.24 -20.61
C GLY A 302 -2.97 -9.47 -19.52
N ASP A 303 -2.88 -8.16 -19.69
CA ASP A 303 -2.24 -7.25 -18.74
C ASP A 303 -3.21 -6.77 -17.65
N THR A 304 -2.74 -5.87 -16.79
CA THR A 304 -3.54 -5.30 -15.70
C THR A 304 -4.81 -4.59 -16.19
N TYR A 305 -4.78 -3.96 -17.36
CA TYR A 305 -5.96 -3.33 -17.96
C TYR A 305 -6.98 -4.37 -18.45
N ASP A 306 -6.51 -5.43 -19.10
CA ASP A 306 -7.38 -6.52 -19.58
C ASP A 306 -8.07 -7.23 -18.40
N ARG A 307 -7.33 -7.47 -17.30
CA ARG A 307 -7.88 -8.03 -16.06
C ARG A 307 -8.95 -7.12 -15.44
N LEU A 308 -8.72 -5.80 -15.40
CA LEU A 308 -9.72 -4.83 -14.92
C LEU A 308 -11.02 -4.91 -15.73
N LEU A 309 -10.94 -4.90 -17.06
CA LEU A 309 -12.12 -4.99 -17.91
C LEU A 309 -12.83 -6.34 -17.76
N THR A 310 -12.06 -7.41 -17.64
CA THR A 310 -12.59 -8.76 -17.42
C THR A 310 -13.39 -8.83 -16.13
N ARG A 311 -12.89 -8.28 -15.01
CA ARG A 311 -13.62 -8.26 -13.72
C ARG A 311 -14.93 -7.51 -13.77
N VAL A 312 -14.95 -6.33 -14.39
CA VAL A 312 -16.22 -5.61 -14.60
C VAL A 312 -17.16 -6.43 -15.48
N GLY A 313 -16.63 -7.14 -16.49
CA GLY A 313 -17.37 -8.11 -17.28
C GLY A 313 -17.97 -9.24 -16.44
N GLN A 314 -17.21 -9.84 -15.53
CA GLN A 314 -17.66 -10.92 -14.64
C GLN A 314 -18.79 -10.45 -13.72
N ALA A 315 -18.66 -9.28 -13.08
CA ALA A 315 -19.73 -8.70 -12.28
C ALA A 315 -21.02 -8.55 -13.09
N ARG A 316 -20.93 -8.08 -14.35
CA ARG A 316 -22.09 -7.94 -15.24
C ARG A 316 -22.69 -9.29 -15.63
N THR A 317 -21.86 -10.30 -15.88
CA THR A 317 -22.31 -11.66 -16.21
C THR A 317 -23.06 -12.28 -15.03
N LEU A 318 -22.53 -12.18 -13.82
CA LEU A 318 -23.20 -12.68 -12.59
C LEU A 318 -24.61 -12.09 -12.41
N LEU A 319 -24.79 -10.80 -12.73
CA LEU A 319 -26.10 -10.15 -12.63
C LEU A 319 -27.08 -10.52 -13.76
N ARG A 320 -26.59 -11.06 -14.88
CA ARG A 320 -27.42 -11.45 -16.04
C ARG A 320 -27.73 -12.94 -16.07
N GLU A 321 -26.74 -13.75 -15.69
CA GLU A 321 -26.76 -15.21 -15.73
C GLU A 321 -26.29 -15.77 -14.38
N PRO A 322 -27.17 -15.78 -13.36
CA PRO A 322 -26.76 -16.09 -11.99
C PRO A 322 -26.20 -17.53 -11.81
N LEU A 323 -26.67 -18.49 -12.60
CA LEU A 323 -26.24 -19.90 -12.55
C LEU A 323 -24.76 -20.14 -12.92
N SER A 324 -24.01 -19.11 -13.30
CA SER A 324 -22.60 -19.18 -13.76
C SER A 324 -21.57 -18.94 -12.64
N SER A 325 -22.01 -18.84 -11.38
CA SER A 325 -21.20 -18.47 -10.22
C SER A 325 -19.97 -19.37 -9.98
N SER A 326 -20.04 -20.66 -10.31
CA SER A 326 -18.94 -21.62 -10.16
C SER A 326 -17.80 -21.46 -11.18
N LEU A 327 -17.96 -20.64 -12.23
CA LEU A 327 -16.92 -20.44 -13.25
C LEU A 327 -15.88 -19.37 -12.88
N PHE A 328 -16.09 -18.68 -11.75
CA PHE A 328 -15.26 -17.54 -11.33
C PHE A 328 -14.48 -17.81 -10.05
N GLU A 329 -14.39 -19.08 -9.64
CA GLU A 329 -13.67 -19.49 -8.45
C GLU A 329 -12.17 -19.37 -8.69
N LEU A 330 -11.59 -18.33 -8.08
CA LEU A 330 -10.17 -18.06 -8.09
C LEU A 330 -9.57 -18.78 -6.88
N ASP A 331 -8.73 -19.78 -7.12
CA ASP A 331 -7.96 -20.42 -6.07
C ASP A 331 -6.86 -19.46 -5.60
N SER A 332 -7.13 -18.76 -4.49
CA SER A 332 -6.24 -17.77 -3.91
C SER A 332 -4.87 -18.35 -3.54
N THR A 333 -4.77 -19.65 -3.27
CA THR A 333 -3.50 -20.31 -2.97
C THR A 333 -2.63 -20.41 -4.22
N LYS A 334 -3.19 -20.88 -5.34
CA LYS A 334 -2.48 -20.92 -6.63
C LYS A 334 -2.04 -19.54 -7.12
N ILE A 335 -2.88 -18.52 -6.91
CA ILE A 335 -2.49 -17.15 -7.24
C ILE A 335 -1.34 -16.68 -6.35
N SER A 336 -1.41 -16.94 -5.03
CA SER A 336 -0.32 -16.61 -4.10
C SER A 336 1.00 -17.30 -4.49
N ASP A 337 0.96 -18.57 -4.89
CA ASP A 337 2.14 -19.33 -5.31
C ASP A 337 2.77 -18.77 -6.60
N ALA A 338 1.95 -18.21 -7.49
CA ALA A 338 2.41 -17.59 -8.73
C ALA A 338 2.94 -16.16 -8.53
N LEU A 339 2.54 -15.46 -7.45
CA LEU A 339 2.88 -14.05 -7.22
C LEU A 339 4.39 -13.74 -7.33
N PRO A 340 5.31 -14.52 -6.74
CA PRO A 340 6.73 -14.26 -6.86
C PRO A 340 7.22 -14.13 -8.31
N ALA A 341 6.74 -14.98 -9.20
CA ALA A 341 7.10 -14.94 -10.61
C ALA A 341 6.47 -13.75 -11.34
N VAL A 342 5.26 -13.35 -10.92
CA VAL A 342 4.49 -12.27 -11.54
C VAL A 342 5.02 -10.88 -11.16
N VAL A 343 5.51 -10.69 -9.94
CA VAL A 343 5.95 -9.38 -9.43
C VAL A 343 7.45 -9.11 -9.55
N ARG A 344 8.25 -10.15 -9.82
CA ARG A 344 9.70 -10.01 -10.00
C ARG A 344 10.00 -9.05 -11.16
N GLY A 345 10.93 -8.14 -10.94
CA GLY A 345 11.33 -7.13 -11.91
C GLY A 345 10.43 -5.89 -11.95
N LEU A 346 9.38 -5.83 -11.13
CA LEU A 346 8.51 -4.65 -11.01
C LEU A 346 8.99 -3.75 -9.87
N ASP A 347 8.61 -2.48 -9.93
CA ASP A 347 8.67 -1.62 -8.75
C ASP A 347 7.49 -1.88 -7.80
N VAL A 348 7.59 -1.38 -6.56
CA VAL A 348 6.57 -1.60 -5.52
C VAL A 348 5.19 -1.07 -5.91
N ALA A 349 5.10 0.08 -6.57
CA ALA A 349 3.83 0.66 -6.95
C ALA A 349 3.16 -0.17 -8.06
N THR A 350 3.94 -0.58 -9.06
CA THR A 350 3.48 -1.48 -10.12
C THR A 350 3.07 -2.85 -9.56
N ALA A 351 3.85 -3.42 -8.64
CA ALA A 351 3.49 -4.67 -7.98
C ALA A 351 2.14 -4.58 -7.25
N ARG A 352 1.86 -3.47 -6.55
CA ARG A 352 0.55 -3.25 -5.90
C ARG A 352 -0.60 -3.20 -6.90
N LEU A 353 -0.43 -2.52 -8.03
CA LEU A 353 -1.43 -2.50 -9.12
C LEU A 353 -1.68 -3.92 -9.67
N VAL A 354 -0.61 -4.67 -9.89
CA VAL A 354 -0.69 -6.05 -10.39
C VAL A 354 -1.42 -6.94 -9.38
N VAL A 355 -1.05 -6.92 -8.11
CA VAL A 355 -1.72 -7.71 -7.05
C VAL A 355 -3.20 -7.35 -6.94
N ALA A 356 -3.56 -6.06 -6.94
CA ALA A 356 -4.97 -5.64 -6.91
C ALA A 356 -5.76 -6.15 -8.13
N SER A 357 -5.12 -6.26 -9.29
CA SER A 357 -5.75 -6.77 -10.52
C SER A 357 -5.99 -8.29 -10.51
N LEU A 358 -5.30 -9.04 -9.66
CA LEU A 358 -5.43 -10.50 -9.52
C LEU A 358 -6.65 -10.92 -8.70
N GLY A 359 -7.28 -9.98 -7.98
CA GLY A 359 -8.53 -10.18 -7.25
C GLY A 359 -8.53 -11.42 -6.37
N ILE A 360 -7.47 -11.50 -5.57
CA ILE A 360 -7.24 -12.55 -4.59
C ILE A 360 -8.28 -12.38 -3.47
N ASP A 361 -8.98 -13.46 -3.18
CA ASP A 361 -10.02 -13.52 -2.14
C ASP A 361 -9.57 -14.49 -1.06
N THR A 362 -8.89 -13.95 -0.04
CA THR A 362 -8.30 -14.73 1.06
C THR A 362 -9.33 -15.24 2.05
N ALA A 363 -10.53 -14.66 2.07
CA ALA A 363 -11.61 -15.08 2.96
C ALA A 363 -12.15 -16.49 2.61
N ARG A 364 -11.77 -17.03 1.44
CA ARG A 364 -12.21 -18.33 0.91
C ARG A 364 -11.22 -19.47 1.10
N ALA A 365 -9.98 -19.22 1.52
CA ALA A 365 -8.97 -20.27 1.62
C ALA A 365 -9.32 -21.41 2.62
N ASN A 366 -10.40 -21.24 3.39
CA ASN A 366 -10.90 -22.19 4.38
C ASN A 366 -11.94 -23.22 3.87
N GLU A 367 -12.18 -23.32 2.55
CA GLU A 367 -13.00 -24.39 1.97
C GLU A 367 -12.16 -25.50 1.31
N SER A 368 -11.01 -25.86 1.92
CA SER A 368 -10.29 -27.06 1.51
C SER A 368 -11.10 -28.33 1.83
N ILE A 369 -11.41 -29.05 0.76
CA ILE A 369 -12.22 -30.26 0.66
C ILE A 369 -11.73 -31.32 1.67
N PRO A 370 -12.61 -31.96 2.47
CA PRO A 370 -12.20 -33.11 3.25
C PRO A 370 -11.84 -34.25 2.28
N HIS A 371 -10.55 -34.58 2.20
CA HIS A 371 -10.09 -35.80 1.54
C HIS A 371 -10.71 -37.01 2.26
N GLY A 372 -11.66 -37.67 1.60
CA GLY A 372 -12.23 -38.96 1.98
C GLY A 372 -11.62 -40.09 1.18
#